data_AF-A0A3B8Q2D9-F1
#
_entry.id   AF-A0A3B8Q2D9-F1
#
_cell.length_a   1.000
_cell.length_b   1.000
_cell.length_c   1.000
_cell.angle_alpha   90.00
_cell.angle_beta   90.00
_cell.angle_gamma   90.00
#
_symmetry.space_group_name_H-M   'P 1'
#
loop_
_entity.id
_entity.type
_entity.pdbx_description
1 polymer ?
#
loop_
_entity_poly.entity_id
_entity_poly.type
_entity_poly.pdbx_seq_one_letter_code
_entity_poly.pdbx_strand_id
1 'polypeptide(L)'
;MSGVAATATSPCQTWALLGTAPPYLRFVPGPAGAALSWPASATDYSLQVADRLDSVNWQPAPGTPIPEGNVNNLTVTPASTPQYFRLFKP
;
A
#
# COMPACT_ATOMS: atom_id res chain seq x y z
N MET A 1 8.98 -44.46 6.57
CA MET A 1 8.82 -43.03 6.91
C MET A 1 8.66 -42.30 5.58
N SER A 2 7.42 -42.01 5.18
CA SER A 2 7.05 -41.59 3.81
C SER A 2 6.99 -40.07 3.64
N GLY A 3 7.48 -39.60 2.48
CA GLY A 3 7.07 -38.37 1.79
C GLY A 3 7.69 -37.06 2.30
N VAL A 4 8.03 -36.06 1.48
CA VAL A 4 7.61 -35.73 0.11
C VAL A 4 8.75 -34.92 -0.56
N ALA A 5 9.08 -35.23 -1.81
CA ALA A 5 9.89 -34.37 -2.66
C ALA A 5 9.00 -33.27 -3.25
N ALA A 6 9.39 -32.01 -3.11
CA ALA A 6 8.73 -30.89 -3.78
C ALA A 6 9.76 -30.14 -4.65
N THR A 7 9.76 -30.44 -5.94
CA THR A 7 10.27 -29.52 -6.97
C THR A 7 9.23 -28.42 -7.16
N ALA A 8 9.47 -27.23 -6.61
CA ALA A 8 8.65 -26.05 -6.84
C ALA A 8 9.37 -25.12 -7.83
N THR A 9 8.92 -25.16 -9.07
CA THR A 9 9.16 -24.14 -10.10
C THR A 9 8.59 -22.81 -9.60
N SER A 10 9.41 -21.76 -9.48
CA SER A 10 8.99 -20.43 -9.01
C SER A 10 8.03 -19.75 -10.00
N PRO A 11 7.13 -18.87 -9.51
CA PRO A 11 7.50 -17.45 -9.52
C PRO A 11 7.07 -16.70 -8.24
N CYS A 12 8.05 -16.09 -7.56
CA CYS A 12 7.89 -15.08 -6.49
C CYS A 12 7.02 -15.46 -5.28
N GLN A 13 7.46 -16.40 -4.45
CA GLN A 13 7.03 -16.44 -3.04
C GLN A 13 8.08 -15.72 -2.19
N THR A 14 7.79 -14.47 -1.83
CA THR A 14 8.61 -13.72 -0.87
C THR A 14 8.15 -14.10 0.54
N TRP A 15 8.98 -14.87 1.24
CA TRP A 15 8.78 -15.20 2.64
C TRP A 15 9.13 -13.95 3.46
N ALA A 16 8.16 -13.35 4.16
CA ALA A 16 8.42 -12.24 5.06
C ALA A 16 9.07 -12.77 6.35
N LEU A 17 10.31 -12.38 6.60
CA LEU A 17 10.99 -12.56 7.89
C LEU A 17 10.18 -11.83 8.98
N LEU A 18 9.96 -12.50 10.12
CA LEU A 18 9.24 -11.99 11.30
C LEU A 18 10.05 -10.87 11.99
N GLY A 19 10.00 -9.69 11.39
CA GLY A 19 10.33 -8.38 11.94
C GLY A 19 9.54 -7.41 11.08
N THR A 20 8.64 -6.63 11.65
CA THR A 20 7.70 -5.81 10.87
C THR A 20 8.45 -4.70 10.14
N ALA A 21 8.97 -5.00 8.95
CA ALA A 21 9.40 -3.97 8.03
C ALA A 21 8.23 -2.98 7.85
N PRO A 22 8.49 -1.67 7.83
CA PRO A 22 7.45 -0.69 7.59
C PRO A 22 6.67 -1.04 6.31
N PRO A 23 5.34 -0.90 6.30
CA PRO A 23 4.55 -1.19 5.12
C PRO A 23 4.97 -0.25 3.98
N TYR A 24 4.87 -0.75 2.76
CA TYR A 24 5.13 0.07 1.57
C TYR A 24 3.83 0.68 1.05
N LEU A 25 3.94 1.86 0.45
CA LEU A 25 2.87 2.49 -0.33
C LEU A 25 3.31 2.49 -1.79
N ARG A 26 2.51 1.88 -2.67
CA ARG A 26 2.77 1.82 -4.11
C ARG A 26 1.77 2.70 -4.86
N PHE A 27 2.27 3.52 -5.77
CA PHE A 27 1.50 4.36 -6.68
C PHE A 27 1.54 3.76 -8.09
N VAL A 28 0.38 3.62 -8.72
CA VAL A 28 0.24 3.12 -10.09
C VAL A 28 -0.60 4.13 -10.88
N PRO A 29 -0.01 4.86 -11.84
CA PRO A 29 -0.78 5.72 -12.75
C PRO A 29 -1.74 4.90 -13.61
N GLY A 30 -2.93 5.44 -13.89
CA GLY A 30 -3.93 4.85 -14.76
C GLY A 30 -4.65 5.89 -15.63
N PRO A 31 -5.49 5.45 -16.58
CA PRO A 31 -6.13 6.34 -17.55
C PRO A 31 -7.25 7.22 -16.95
N ALA A 32 -7.86 6.79 -15.84
CA ALA A 32 -8.96 7.49 -15.18
C ALA A 32 -8.58 8.05 -13.78
N GLY A 33 -7.29 7.97 -13.42
CA GLY A 33 -6.79 8.33 -12.10
C GLY A 33 -5.53 7.54 -11.75
N ALA A 34 -5.12 7.59 -10.50
CA ALA A 34 -4.03 6.75 -10.01
C ALA A 34 -4.52 5.81 -8.91
N ALA A 35 -3.92 4.62 -8.81
CA ALA A 35 -4.18 3.67 -7.75
C ALA A 35 -3.05 3.73 -6.71
N LEU A 36 -3.42 4.00 -5.47
CA LEU A 36 -2.58 3.79 -4.30
C LEU A 36 -2.85 2.41 -3.73
N SER A 37 -1.80 1.67 -3.40
CA SER A 37 -1.92 0.31 -2.88
C SER A 37 -0.94 0.05 -1.75
N TRP A 38 -1.39 -0.63 -0.70
CA TRP A 38 -0.57 -0.99 0.47
C TRP A 38 -1.02 -2.30 1.09
N PRO A 39 -0.18 -2.99 1.89
CA PRO A 39 -0.55 -4.26 2.51
C PRO A 39 -1.81 -4.16 3.38
N ALA A 40 -2.73 -5.11 3.24
CA ALA A 40 -3.92 -5.22 4.11
C ALA A 40 -3.55 -5.53 5.57
N SER A 41 -2.37 -6.11 5.80
CA SER A 41 -1.79 -6.34 7.12
C SER A 41 -1.35 -5.06 7.85
N ALA A 42 -1.31 -3.90 7.18
CA ALA A 42 -0.96 -2.62 7.78
C ALA A 42 -2.14 -1.99 8.55
N THR A 43 -2.79 -2.74 9.44
CA THR A 43 -4.03 -2.33 10.13
C THR A 43 -3.88 -1.14 11.05
N ASP A 44 -2.67 -0.89 11.56
CA ASP A 44 -2.36 0.25 12.44
C ASP A 44 -1.93 1.51 11.66
N TYR A 45 -1.98 1.48 10.33
CA TYR A 45 -1.57 2.60 9.48
C TYR A 45 -2.78 3.24 8.83
N SER A 46 -2.77 4.57 8.80
CA SER A 46 -3.74 5.40 8.10
C SER A 46 -3.10 6.01 6.84
N LEU A 47 -3.82 6.00 5.72
CA LEU A 47 -3.38 6.73 4.54
C LEU A 47 -3.68 8.22 4.72
N GLN A 48 -2.65 9.04 4.59
CA GLN A 48 -2.75 10.49 4.68
C GLN A 48 -2.32 11.18 3.39
N VAL A 49 -2.81 12.41 3.20
CA VAL A 49 -2.52 13.29 2.08
C VAL A 49 -2.10 14.68 2.57
N ALA A 50 -1.21 15.32 1.82
CA ALA A 50 -0.83 16.72 1.98
C ALA A 50 -0.57 17.38 0.61
N ASP A 51 -0.65 18.70 0.55
CA ASP A 51 -0.33 19.53 -0.62
C ASP A 51 1.17 19.80 -0.75
N ARG A 52 1.93 19.60 0.34
CA ARG A 52 3.38 19.75 0.39
C ARG A 52 4.02 18.61 1.18
N LEU A 53 5.20 18.19 0.75
CA LEU A 53 5.95 17.11 1.39
C LEU A 53 6.41 17.48 2.81
N ASP A 54 6.72 18.76 3.05
CA ASP A 54 7.15 19.32 4.34
C ASP A 54 5.97 19.74 5.24
N SER A 55 4.73 19.42 4.85
CA SER A 55 3.55 19.78 5.64
C SER A 55 3.58 19.12 7.01
N VAL A 56 3.22 19.89 8.05
CA VAL A 56 2.99 19.37 9.40
C VAL A 56 1.56 18.82 9.54
N ASN A 57 0.62 19.33 8.74
CA ASN A 57 -0.82 19.09 8.87
C ASN A 57 -1.33 18.10 7.82
N TRP A 58 -0.82 16.87 7.85
CA TRP A 58 -1.32 15.78 7.02
C TRP A 58 -2.75 15.41 7.39
N GLN A 59 -3.63 15.27 6.40
CA GLN A 59 -5.03 14.92 6.60
C GLN A 59 -5.30 13.48 6.12
N PRO A 60 -6.35 12.80 6.61
CA PRO A 60 -6.77 11.54 6.02
C PRO A 60 -7.00 11.66 4.51
N ALA A 61 -6.50 10.70 3.73
CA ALA A 61 -6.74 10.69 2.30
C ALA A 61 -8.24 10.48 2.02
N PRO A 62 -8.85 11.26 1.11
CA PRO A 62 -10.27 11.12 0.80
C PRO A 62 -10.56 9.80 0.06
N GLY A 63 -11.72 9.23 0.36
CA GLY A 63 -12.19 7.97 -0.23
C GLY A 63 -12.08 6.78 0.71
N THR A 64 -12.65 5.66 0.29
CA THR A 64 -12.68 4.41 1.06
C THR A 64 -11.77 3.40 0.39
N PRO A 65 -10.73 2.89 1.07
CA PRO A 65 -9.90 1.81 0.54
C PRO A 65 -10.75 0.56 0.28
N ILE A 66 -10.56 -0.07 -0.86
CA ILE A 66 -11.19 -1.34 -1.26
C ILE A 66 -10.16 -2.46 -1.03
N PRO A 67 -10.44 -3.41 -0.12
CA PRO A 67 -9.57 -4.57 0.07
C PRO A 67 -9.63 -5.51 -1.13
N GLU A 68 -8.47 -5.89 -1.66
CA GLU A 68 -8.33 -6.84 -2.77
C GLU A 68 -7.23 -7.86 -2.43
N GLY A 69 -7.62 -9.01 -1.89
CA GLY A 69 -6.70 -10.03 -1.43
C GLY A 69 -5.83 -9.53 -0.26
N ASN A 70 -4.52 -9.46 -0.47
CA ASN A 70 -3.54 -9.07 0.56
C ASN A 70 -3.18 -7.58 0.55
N VAL A 71 -3.88 -6.76 -0.25
CA VAL A 71 -3.64 -5.31 -0.35
C VAL A 71 -4.93 -4.53 -0.19
N ASN A 72 -4.82 -3.32 0.31
CA ASN A 72 -5.84 -2.28 0.18
C ASN A 72 -5.52 -1.46 -1.08
N ASN A 73 -6.54 -1.14 -1.85
CA ASN A 73 -6.45 -0.26 -3.02
C ASN A 73 -7.32 0.98 -2.83
N LEU A 74 -6.80 2.15 -3.19
CA LEU A 74 -7.55 3.40 -3.24
C LEU A 74 -7.28 4.11 -4.56
N THR A 75 -8.34 4.35 -5.33
CA THR A 75 -8.26 5.20 -6.51
C THR A 75 -8.29 6.66 -6.08
N VAL A 76 -7.29 7.42 -6.50
CA VAL A 76 -7.20 8.86 -6.31
C VAL A 76 -7.26 9.57 -7.65
N THR A 77 -8.02 10.65 -7.71
CA THR A 77 -8.05 11.54 -8.87
C THR A 77 -6.89 12.54 -8.74
N PRO A 78 -5.97 12.62 -9.71
CA PRO A 78 -4.92 13.62 -9.71
C PRO A 78 -5.50 15.02 -9.63
N ALA A 79 -5.05 15.83 -8.66
CA ALA A 79 -5.41 17.23 -8.58
C ALA A 79 -4.57 18.09 -9.54
N SER A 80 -5.01 19.34 -9.76
CA SER A 80 -4.23 20.34 -10.50
C SER A 80 -3.01 20.85 -9.72
N THR A 81 -2.96 20.59 -8.41
CA THR A 81 -1.82 20.87 -7.53
C THR A 81 -1.14 19.56 -7.12
N PRO A 82 0.18 19.61 -6.81
CA PRO A 82 0.87 18.44 -6.28
C PRO A 82 0.19 17.89 -5.01
N GLN A 83 0.05 16.57 -4.95
CA GLN A 83 -0.43 15.86 -3.77
C GLN A 83 0.60 14.81 -3.36
N TYR A 84 0.86 14.75 -2.07
CA TYR A 84 1.79 13.83 -1.44
C TYR A 84 1.01 12.87 -0.56
N PHE A 85 1.38 11.59 -0.57
CA PHE A 85 0.69 10.55 0.17
C PHE A 85 1.67 9.79 1.06
N ARG A 86 1.21 9.38 2.25
CA ARG A 86 1.99 8.55 3.17
C ARG A 86 1.11 7.59 3.94
N LEU A 87 1.68 6.47 4.37
CA LEU A 87 1.12 5.66 5.45
C LEU A 87 1.66 6.18 6.78
N PHE A 88 0.76 6.51 7.70
CA PHE A 88 1.10 7.06 9.00
C PHE A 88 0.51 6.18 10.11
N LYS A 89 1.36 5.75 11.04
CA LYS A 89 0.95 5.10 12.28
C LYS A 89 0.77 6.18 13.36
N PRO A 90 -0.46 6.41 13.86
CA PRO A 90 -0.74 7.42 14.89
C PRO A 90 0.00 7.19 16.20
#